data_AF-A0A2H9NY44-F1
#
_entry.id   AF-A0A2H9NY44-F1
#
_cell.length_a   1.000
_cell.length_b   1.000
_cell.length_c   1.000
_cell.angle_alpha   90.00
_cell.angle_beta   90.00
_cell.angle_gamma   90.00
#
_symmetry.space_group_name_H-M   'P 1'
#
loop_
_entity.id
_entity.type
_entity.pdbx_description
1 polymer ?
#
loop_
_entity_poly.entity_id
_entity_poly.type
_entity_poly.pdbx_seq_one_letter_code
_entity_poly.pdbx_strand_id
1 'polypeptide(L)'
;MKFTRRFKFDASHTLPQEFGVKETRMHGHTYKIEITINCPVINGRAIDLDKLKKTVQEEVIDKLDHNHLNDYFEVPSAENIAVWIWNQLKEKLQDIYEVKLYETENHWVTYGGE
;
A
#
# COMPACT_ATOMS: atom_id res chain seq x y z
N MET A 1 -2.74 7.10 19.99
CA MET A 1 -2.29 8.14 19.02
C MET A 1 -2.27 7.49 17.64
N LYS A 2 -2.53 8.23 16.55
CA LYS A 2 -2.35 7.68 15.20
C LYS A 2 -0.93 7.99 14.74
N PHE A 3 -0.23 6.98 14.23
CA PHE A 3 1.09 7.14 13.63
C PHE A 3 1.01 6.72 12.17
N THR A 4 1.45 7.60 11.28
CA THR A 4 1.47 7.34 9.84
C THR A 4 2.90 7.28 9.35
N ARG A 5 3.25 6.24 8.61
CA ARG A 5 4.53 6.10 7.94
C ARG A 5 4.34 5.98 6.44
N ARG A 6 5.15 6.71 5.69
CA ARG A 6 5.19 6.64 4.23
C ARG A 6 6.27 5.66 3.75
N PHE A 7 5.94 4.91 2.71
CA PHE A 7 6.84 4.06 1.94
C PHE A 7 6.62 4.32 0.44
N LYS A 8 7.49 3.75 -0.39
CA LYS A 8 7.41 3.87 -1.86
C LYS A 8 7.86 2.57 -2.51
N PHE A 9 7.33 2.30 -3.69
CA PHE A 9 7.79 1.24 -4.57
C PHE A 9 7.52 1.64 -6.03
N ASP A 10 8.31 1.11 -6.96
CA ASP A 10 8.19 1.37 -8.38
C ASP A 10 7.70 0.09 -9.07
N ALA A 11 6.56 0.13 -9.77
CA ALA A 11 6.00 -1.06 -10.40
C ALA A 11 5.30 -0.72 -11.72
N SER A 12 5.20 -1.72 -12.60
CA SER A 12 4.46 -1.61 -13.86
C SER A 12 3.12 -2.34 -13.80
N HIS A 13 2.14 -1.88 -14.58
CA HIS A 13 0.86 -2.56 -14.71
C HIS A 13 0.15 -2.25 -16.04
N THR A 14 -0.90 -3.01 -16.32
CA THR A 14 -1.92 -2.73 -17.32
C THR A 14 -3.30 -2.92 -16.70
N LEU A 15 -4.28 -2.13 -17.14
CA LEU A 15 -5.67 -2.27 -16.71
C LEU A 15 -6.57 -2.78 -17.86
N PRO A 16 -7.73 -3.38 -17.54
CA PRO A 16 -8.73 -3.77 -18.52
C PRO A 16 -9.27 -2.59 -19.35
N GLN A 17 -9.88 -2.90 -20.48
CA GLN A 17 -10.29 -1.89 -21.46
C GLN A 17 -11.36 -0.92 -20.94
N GLU A 18 -12.20 -1.35 -20.00
CA GLU A 18 -13.20 -0.49 -19.37
C GLU A 18 -12.61 0.69 -18.58
N PHE A 19 -11.31 0.66 -18.22
CA PHE A 19 -10.63 1.73 -17.49
C PHE A 19 -10.08 2.85 -18.39
N GLY A 20 -10.00 2.62 -19.70
CA GLY A 20 -9.53 3.60 -20.67
C GLY A 20 -8.34 3.15 -21.53
N VAL A 21 -8.13 3.88 -22.62
CA VAL A 21 -7.16 3.51 -23.67
C VAL A 21 -5.71 3.75 -23.26
N LYS A 22 -5.44 4.64 -22.28
CA LYS A 22 -4.07 4.86 -21.81
C LYS A 22 -3.67 3.80 -20.78
N GLU A 23 -4.61 3.45 -19.93
CA GLU A 23 -4.53 2.55 -18.79
C GLU A 23 -4.32 1.10 -19.23
N THR A 24 -4.80 0.76 -20.43
CA THR A 24 -4.57 -0.53 -21.11
C THR A 24 -3.16 -0.72 -21.65
N ARG A 25 -2.39 0.36 -21.86
CA ARG A 25 -0.99 0.23 -22.30
C ARG A 25 -0.12 -0.11 -21.11
N MET A 26 0.91 -0.92 -21.33
CA MET A 26 1.91 -1.16 -20.29
C MET A 26 2.58 0.14 -19.90
N HIS A 27 2.51 0.46 -18.61
CA HIS A 27 3.13 1.63 -18.01
C HIS A 27 3.47 1.30 -16.56
N GLY A 28 4.02 2.27 -15.82
CA GLY A 28 4.32 2.09 -14.41
C GLY A 28 4.33 3.41 -13.68
N HIS A 29 4.33 3.29 -12.36
CA HIS A 29 4.28 4.42 -11.44
C HIS A 29 5.26 4.23 -10.29
N THR A 30 5.69 5.37 -9.72
CA THR A 30 6.29 5.41 -8.39
C THR A 30 5.15 5.51 -7.37
N TYR A 31 4.66 4.36 -6.94
CA TYR A 31 3.61 4.29 -5.93
C TYR A 31 4.14 4.80 -4.59
N LYS A 32 3.30 5.55 -3.88
CA LYS A 32 3.56 5.92 -2.48
C LYS A 32 2.48 5.27 -1.62
N ILE A 33 2.85 4.68 -0.50
CA ILE A 33 1.90 4.14 0.48
C ILE A 33 2.07 4.84 1.80
N GLU A 34 0.96 5.21 2.43
CA GLU A 34 0.92 5.65 3.81
C GLU A 34 0.17 4.60 4.63
N ILE A 35 0.85 4.05 5.63
CA ILE A 35 0.27 3.10 6.57
C ILE A 35 0.08 3.83 7.89
N THR A 36 -1.18 3.92 8.32
CA THR A 36 -1.55 4.48 9.61
C THR A 36 -1.91 3.37 10.56
N ILE A 37 -1.32 3.39 11.76
CA ILE A 37 -1.65 2.49 12.86
C ILE A 37 -2.14 3.28 14.07
N ASN A 38 -3.00 2.66 14.89
CA ASN A 38 -3.20 3.10 16.26
C ASN A 38 -2.00 2.61 17.08
N CYS A 39 -1.32 3.55 17.73
CA CYS A 39 -0.13 3.25 18.50
C CYS A 39 -0.28 3.81 19.93
N PRO A 40 -0.06 2.98 20.96
CA PRO A 40 0.04 3.45 22.34
C PRO A 40 1.34 4.24 22.52
N VAL A 41 1.25 5.33 23.29
CA VAL A 41 2.42 6.12 23.69
C VAL A 41 2.78 5.72 25.12
N ILE A 42 3.96 5.14 25.30
CA ILE A 42 4.47 4.70 26.61
C ILE A 42 5.75 5.47 26.88
N ASN A 43 5.82 6.16 28.04
CA ASN A 43 6.96 7.00 28.43
C ASN A 43 7.36 8.03 27.35
N GLY A 44 6.36 8.61 26.67
CA GLY A 44 6.58 9.62 25.62
C GLY A 44 7.08 9.06 24.28
N ARG A 45 7.08 7.74 24.07
CA ARG A 45 7.49 7.11 22.81
C ARG A 45 6.38 6.25 22.22
N ALA A 46 6.16 6.41 20.91
CA ALA A 46 5.34 5.50 20.13
C ALA A 46 6.07 4.15 20.00
N ILE A 47 5.41 3.07 20.41
CA ILE A 47 5.97 1.71 20.36
C ILE A 47 5.64 1.07 18.99
N ASP A 48 6.42 0.07 18.58
CA ASP A 48 6.20 -0.72 17.35
C ASP A 48 6.45 -0.02 16.00
N LEU A 49 7.14 1.13 15.98
CA LEU A 49 7.48 1.81 14.72
C LEU A 49 8.48 1.02 13.86
N ASP A 50 9.44 0.33 14.49
CA ASP A 50 10.40 -0.53 13.77
C ASP A 50 9.73 -1.81 13.28
N LYS A 51 8.80 -2.36 14.06
CA LYS A 51 7.95 -3.49 13.65
C LYS A 51 7.11 -3.08 12.43
N LEU A 52 6.45 -1.93 12.48
CA LEU A 52 5.71 -1.37 11.33
C LEU A 52 6.60 -1.28 10.08
N LYS A 53 7.81 -0.70 10.22
CA LYS A 53 8.74 -0.60 9.09
C LYS A 53 9.07 -1.96 8.49
N LYS A 54 9.48 -2.90 9.35
CA LYS A 54 9.94 -4.23 8.94
C LYS A 54 8.80 -5.01 8.29
N THR A 55 7.63 -5.06 8.93
CA THR A 55 6.46 -5.77 8.40
C THR A 55 6.03 -5.20 7.05
N VAL A 56 5.96 -3.87 6.89
CA VAL A 56 5.58 -3.29 5.59
C VAL A 56 6.64 -3.57 4.52
N GLN A 57 7.93 -3.55 4.88
CA GLN A 57 9.00 -3.88 3.94
C GLN A 57 8.84 -5.32 3.44
N GLU A 58 8.82 -6.30 4.35
CA GLU A 58 8.82 -7.74 4.02
C GLU A 58 7.50 -8.18 3.35
N GLU A 59 6.37 -7.61 3.76
CA GLU A 59 5.07 -8.11 3.33
C GLU A 59 4.48 -7.42 2.12
N VAL A 60 4.98 -6.22 1.81
CA VAL A 60 4.43 -5.37 0.76
C VAL A 60 5.53 -4.94 -0.21
N ILE A 61 6.52 -4.17 0.28
CA ILE A 61 7.49 -3.52 -0.61
C ILE A 61 8.33 -4.57 -1.35
N ASP A 62 8.88 -5.55 -0.65
CA ASP A 62 9.74 -6.58 -1.26
C ASP A 62 9.00 -7.45 -2.28
N LYS A 63 7.65 -7.51 -2.22
CA LYS A 63 6.82 -8.28 -3.16
C LYS A 63 6.40 -7.48 -4.38
N LEU A 64 6.27 -6.15 -4.26
CA LEU A 64 5.71 -5.29 -5.32
C LEU A 64 6.76 -4.46 -6.05
N ASP A 65 7.84 -4.08 -5.37
CA ASP A 65 8.87 -3.20 -5.94
C ASP A 65 9.59 -3.88 -7.12
N HIS A 66 9.82 -3.11 -8.18
CA HIS A 66 10.43 -3.55 -9.44
C HIS A 66 9.72 -4.72 -10.15
N ASN A 67 8.44 -4.94 -9.88
CA ASN A 67 7.66 -6.04 -10.48
C ASN A 67 6.56 -5.55 -11.44
N HIS A 68 6.00 -6.51 -12.19
CA HIS A 68 4.78 -6.31 -12.99
C HIS A 68 3.56 -6.74 -12.16
N LEU A 69 2.68 -5.80 -11.82
CA LEU A 69 1.59 -6.03 -10.87
C LEU A 69 0.55 -7.03 -11.39
N ASN A 70 0.41 -7.19 -12.71
CA ASN A 70 -0.49 -8.18 -13.30
C ASN A 70 -0.13 -9.64 -12.94
N ASP A 71 1.12 -9.90 -12.49
CA ASP A 71 1.52 -11.23 -11.98
C ASP A 71 0.93 -11.54 -10.59
N TYR A 72 0.43 -10.51 -9.89
CA TYR A 72 -0.11 -10.58 -8.53
C TYR A 72 -1.61 -10.28 -8.47
N PHE A 73 -2.11 -9.51 -9.44
CA PHE A 73 -3.48 -9.02 -9.49
C PHE A 73 -4.08 -9.25 -10.87
N GLU A 74 -5.29 -9.80 -10.91
CA GLU A 74 -6.07 -9.87 -12.16
C GLU A 74 -6.39 -8.46 -12.68
N VAL A 75 -6.72 -7.54 -11.76
CA VAL A 75 -6.93 -6.12 -12.05
C VAL A 75 -6.10 -5.28 -11.08
N PRO A 76 -4.91 -4.81 -11.45
CA PRO A 76 -4.00 -4.04 -10.59
C PRO A 76 -4.42 -2.57 -10.45
N SER A 77 -5.68 -2.31 -10.08
CA SER A 77 -6.16 -0.97 -9.76
C SER A 77 -5.66 -0.52 -8.38
N ALA A 78 -5.64 0.80 -8.14
CA ALA A 78 -5.23 1.34 -6.84
C ALA A 78 -6.08 0.76 -5.68
N GLU A 79 -7.38 0.59 -5.87
CA GLU A 79 -8.31 0.02 -4.89
C GLU A 79 -7.93 -1.43 -4.55
N ASN A 80 -7.73 -2.28 -5.55
CA ASN A 80 -7.40 -3.69 -5.35
C ASN A 80 -6.03 -3.86 -4.68
N ILE A 81 -5.05 -3.03 -5.07
CA ILE A 81 -3.73 -3.02 -4.44
C ILE A 81 -3.86 -2.57 -2.97
N ALA A 82 -4.63 -1.52 -2.67
CA ALA A 82 -4.82 -1.06 -1.29
C ALA A 82 -5.50 -2.11 -0.40
N VAL A 83 -6.51 -2.82 -0.90
CA VAL A 83 -7.17 -3.93 -0.20
C VAL A 83 -6.19 -5.08 0.04
N TRP A 84 -5.37 -5.43 -0.96
CA TRP A 84 -4.36 -6.46 -0.80
C TRP A 84 -3.30 -6.08 0.25
N ILE A 85 -2.79 -4.84 0.21
CA ILE A 85 -1.84 -4.32 1.21
C ILE A 85 -2.44 -4.44 2.61
N TRP A 86 -3.70 -4.02 2.79
CA TRP A 86 -4.39 -4.17 4.06
C TRP A 86 -4.44 -5.62 4.52
N ASN A 87 -4.79 -6.55 3.64
CA ASN A 87 -4.87 -7.97 3.96
C ASN A 87 -3.52 -8.58 4.32
N GLN A 88 -2.42 -8.17 3.67
CA GLN A 88 -1.07 -8.61 4.05
C GLN A 88 -0.66 -8.13 5.45
N LEU A 89 -1.14 -6.95 5.84
CA LEU A 89 -0.71 -6.29 7.08
C LEU A 89 -1.60 -6.58 8.28
N LYS A 90 -2.91 -6.73 8.11
CA LYS A 90 -3.89 -6.86 9.22
C LYS A 90 -3.63 -8.07 10.12
N GLU A 91 -3.05 -9.14 9.58
CA GLU A 91 -2.73 -10.35 10.37
C GLU A 91 -1.44 -10.20 11.18
N LYS A 92 -0.58 -9.25 10.80
CA LYS A 92 0.78 -9.06 11.35
C LYS A 92 0.90 -7.80 12.20
N LEU A 93 -0.01 -6.84 12.01
CA LEU A 93 -0.14 -5.61 12.76
C LEU A 93 -1.50 -5.60 13.47
N GLN A 94 -1.50 -5.51 14.80
CA GLN A 94 -2.71 -5.61 15.62
C GLN A 94 -3.63 -4.38 15.53
N ASP A 95 -3.11 -3.25 15.05
CA ASP A 95 -3.76 -1.94 15.16
C ASP A 95 -3.70 -1.14 13.85
N ILE A 96 -3.75 -1.81 12.69
CA ILE A 96 -3.84 -1.09 11.41
C ILE A 96 -5.14 -0.29 11.34
N TYR A 97 -5.02 0.99 10.96
CA TYR A 97 -6.14 1.93 10.92
C TYR A 97 -6.49 2.33 9.50
N GLU A 98 -5.50 2.61 8.67
CA GLU A 98 -5.71 3.09 7.30
C GLU A 98 -4.53 2.72 6.41
N VAL A 99 -4.84 2.26 5.20
CA VAL A 99 -3.90 2.18 4.07
C VAL A 99 -4.29 3.25 3.07
N LYS A 100 -3.36 4.12 2.71
CA LYS A 100 -3.54 5.08 1.63
C LYS A 100 -2.50 4.84 0.55
N LEU A 101 -2.96 4.56 -0.66
CA LEU A 101 -2.10 4.26 -1.81
C LEU A 101 -2.24 5.37 -2.85
N TYR A 102 -1.11 5.98 -3.20
CA TYR A 102 -0.98 6.98 -4.24
C TYR A 102 -0.40 6.30 -5.49
N GLU A 103 -1.15 6.31 -6.58
CA GLU A 103 -0.65 5.91 -7.90
C GLU A 103 0.11 7.07 -8.54
N THR A 104 -0.40 8.30 -8.39
CA THR A 104 0.27 9.53 -8.83
C THR A 104 0.25 10.55 -7.69
N GLU A 105 0.83 11.74 -7.91
CA GLU A 105 0.80 12.79 -6.89
C GLU A 105 -0.61 13.31 -6.57
N ASN A 106 -1.54 13.18 -7.53
CA ASN A 106 -2.88 13.75 -7.45
C ASN A 106 -4.00 12.70 -7.31
N HIS A 107 -3.67 11.40 -7.36
CA HIS A 107 -4.64 10.32 -7.28
C HIS A 107 -4.22 9.31 -6.23
N TRP A 108 -5.08 9.12 -5.24
CA TRP A 108 -4.91 8.11 -4.20
C TRP A 108 -6.25 7.51 -3.80
N VAL A 109 -6.16 6.30 -3.27
CA VAL A 109 -7.28 5.61 -2.61
C VAL A 109 -6.95 5.44 -1.14
N THR A 110 -7.99 5.38 -0.33
CA THR A 110 -7.90 5.14 1.11
C THR A 110 -8.75 3.94 1.46
N TYR A 111 -8.19 2.99 2.21
CA TYR A 111 -8.90 1.80 2.68
C TYR A 111 -8.70 1.60 4.18
N GLY A 112 -9.81 1.47 4.91
CA GLY A 112 -9.86 1.36 6.37
C GLY A 112 -10.32 -0.01 6.88
N GLY A 113 -10.43 -1.02 6.01
CA GLY A 113 -10.88 -2.36 6.37
C GLY A 113 -12.38 -2.63 6.26
N GLU A 114 -13.15 -1.71 5.67
CA GLU A 114 -14.60 -1.80 5.42
C GLU A 114 -14.90 -1.64 3.93
#